data_AF-A0A9D2MR90-F1
#
_entry.id   AF-A0A9D2MR90-F1
#
_cell.length_a   1.000
_cell.length_b   1.000
_cell.length_c   1.000
_cell.angle_alpha   90.00
_cell.angle_beta   90.00
_cell.angle_gamma   90.00
#
_symmetry.space_group_name_H-M   'P 1'
#
loop_
_entity.id
_entity.type
_entity.pdbx_description
1 polymer ?
#
loop_
_entity_poly.entity_id
_entity_poly.type
_entity_poly.pdbx_seq_one_letter_code
_entity_poly.pdbx_strand_id
1 'polypeptide(L)' 'METFKEKYLAGQLAPEEIDDYVEVWNNSDDERTLAAFLGLNADEEDAWISVGEDALFELLDRQKKGTKDAQF' A
#
# COMPACT_ATOMS: atom_id res chain seq x y z
N MET A 1 -4.37 -6.06 -13.00
CA MET A 1 -5.12 -5.11 -12.17
C MET A 1 -4.10 -4.46 -11.28
N GLU A 2 -4.02 -3.13 -11.27
CA GLU A 2 -3.04 -2.43 -10.43
C GLU A 2 -3.40 -2.61 -8.95
N THR A 3 -2.39 -2.76 -8.10
CA THR A 3 -2.55 -2.88 -6.66
C THR A 3 -2.78 -1.52 -6.00
N PHE A 4 -3.18 -1.52 -4.73
CA PHE A 4 -3.28 -0.29 -3.93
C PHE A 4 -1.96 0.49 -3.95
N LYS A 5 -0.84 -0.20 -3.68
CA LYS A 5 0.49 0.41 -3.65
C LYS A 5 0.85 1.11 -4.97
N GLU A 6 0.62 0.46 -6.11
CA GLU A 6 0.95 1.03 -7.43
C GLU A 6 0.20 2.35 -7.67
N LYS A 7 -1.11 2.36 -7.38
CA LYS A 7 -1.95 3.55 -7.55
C LYS A 7 -1.63 4.65 -6.53
N TYR A 8 -1.32 4.28 -5.29
CA TYR A 8 -0.92 5.22 -4.24
C TYR A 8 0.40 5.93 -4.61
N LEU A 9 1.39 5.17 -5.07
CA LEU A 9 2.68 5.72 -5.52
C LEU A 9 2.54 6.59 -6.78
N ALA A 10 1.62 6.24 -7.68
CA ALA A 10 1.25 7.09 -8.81
C ALA A 10 0.51 8.38 -8.41
N GLY A 11 0.12 8.53 -7.14
CA GLY A 11 -0.65 9.67 -6.64
C GLY A 11 -2.11 9.67 -7.05
N GLN A 12 -2.64 8.51 -7.41
CA GLN A 12 -4.04 8.33 -7.80
C GLN A 12 -4.96 8.00 -6.62
N LEU A 13 -4.40 7.59 -5.48
CA LEU A 13 -5.15 7.26 -4.27
C LEU A 13 -4.71 8.11 -3.07
N ALA A 14 -5.66 8.30 -2.16
CA ALA A 14 -5.41 8.82 -0.82
C ALA A 14 -5.10 7.67 0.18
N PRO A 15 -4.45 7.95 1.32
CA PRO A 15 -4.22 6.95 2.37
C PRO A 15 -5.51 6.26 2.83
N GLU A 16 -6.58 7.03 3.02
CA GLU A 16 -7.87 6.57 3.55
C GLU A 16 -8.57 5.55 2.65
N GLU A 17 -8.20 5.48 1.37
CA GLU A 17 -8.77 4.48 0.44
C GLU A 17 -8.25 3.05 0.71
N ILE A 18 -7.27 2.87 1.61
CA ILE A 18 -6.83 1.51 2.00
C ILE A 18 -7.96 0.71 2.67
N ASP A 19 -8.84 1.38 3.42
CA ASP A 19 -9.97 0.76 4.10
C ASP A 19 -10.91 0.06 3.10
N ASP A 20 -11.19 0.70 1.96
CA ASP A 20 -12.02 0.13 0.90
C ASP A 20 -11.38 -1.14 0.30
N TYR A 21 -10.05 -1.16 0.14
CA TYR A 21 -9.34 -2.34 -0.37
C TYR A 21 -9.34 -3.48 0.65
N VAL A 22 -9.23 -3.16 1.94
CA VAL A 22 -9.33 -4.13 3.03
C VAL A 22 -10.73 -4.73 3.09
N GLU A 23 -11.79 -3.92 2.94
CA GLU A 23 -13.16 -4.40 2.86
C GLU A 23 -13.38 -5.31 1.65
N VAL A 24 -12.90 -4.92 0.47
CA VAL A 24 -12.98 -5.75 -0.74
C VAL A 24 -12.29 -7.08 -0.53
N TRP A 25 -11.07 -7.08 0.02
CA TRP A 25 -10.33 -8.31 0.27
C TRP A 25 -11.05 -9.21 1.28
N ASN A 26 -11.52 -8.65 2.40
CA ASN A 26 -12.26 -9.39 3.44
C ASN A 26 -13.56 -10.03 2.93
N ASN A 27 -14.19 -9.45 1.90
CA ASN A 27 -15.41 -9.96 1.28
C ASN A 27 -15.16 -10.73 -0.04
N SER A 28 -13.89 -10.99 -0.38
CA SER A 28 -13.52 -11.71 -1.59
C SER A 28 -13.13 -13.17 -1.30
N ASP A 29 -13.21 -14.02 -2.31
CA ASP A 29 -12.65 -15.38 -2.27
C ASP A 29 -11.15 -15.40 -2.65
N ASP A 30 -10.44 -14.28 -2.47
CA ASP A 30 -9.03 -14.18 -2.83
C ASP A 30 -8.16 -14.91 -1.80
N GLU A 31 -7.43 -15.93 -2.25
CA GLU A 31 -6.57 -16.75 -1.38
C GLU A 31 -5.25 -16.06 -1.01
N ARG A 32 -4.93 -14.91 -1.61
CA ARG A 32 -3.71 -14.15 -1.30
C ARG A 32 -3.81 -13.49 0.06
N THR A 33 -2.67 -13.27 0.70
CA THR A 33 -2.62 -12.41 1.89
C THR A 33 -3.01 -10.98 1.55
N LEU A 34 -3.52 -10.23 2.53
CA LEU A 34 -3.86 -8.81 2.35
C LEU A 34 -2.66 -8.00 1.83
N ALA A 35 -1.45 -8.26 2.33
CA ALA A 35 -0.23 -7.62 1.84
C ALA A 35 0.01 -7.91 0.35
N ALA A 36 -0.12 -9.16 -0.09
CA ALA A 36 0.02 -9.53 -1.49
C ALA A 36 -1.10 -8.95 -2.37
N PHE A 37 -2.32 -8.81 -1.84
CA PHE A 37 -3.44 -8.14 -2.53
C PHE A 37 -3.17 -6.64 -2.74
N LEU A 38 -2.67 -5.96 -1.71
CA LEU A 38 -2.31 -4.54 -1.73
C LEU A 38 -0.99 -4.25 -2.47
N GLY A 39 -0.19 -5.27 -2.73
CA GLY A 39 1.12 -5.17 -3.38
C GLY A 39 2.25 -4.74 -2.45
N LEU A 40 2.09 -4.94 -1.14
CA LEU A 40 3.11 -4.63 -0.13
C LEU A 40 4.23 -5.67 -0.16
N ASN A 41 5.45 -5.23 0.17
CA ASN A 41 6.57 -6.12 0.46
C ASN A 41 6.59 -6.50 1.96
N ALA A 42 7.53 -7.38 2.34
CA ALA A 42 7.63 -7.89 3.71
C ALA A 42 7.91 -6.79 4.75
N ASP A 43 8.72 -5.78 4.43
CA ASP A 43 9.05 -4.69 5.36
C ASP A 43 7.86 -3.75 5.56
N GLU A 44 7.08 -3.50 4.50
CA GLU A 44 5.86 -2.70 4.55
C GLU A 44 4.75 -3.41 5.34
N GLU A 45 4.59 -4.72 5.12
CA GLU A 45 3.68 -5.56 5.89
C GLU A 45 4.08 -5.60 7.37
N ASP A 46 5.36 -5.79 7.69
CA ASP A 46 5.86 -5.80 9.07
C ASP A 46 5.63 -4.45 9.76
N ALA A 47 5.92 -3.34 9.09
CA ALA A 47 5.66 -2.00 9.64
C ALA A 47 4.17 -1.80 9.94
N TRP A 48 3.29 -2.24 9.03
CA TRP A 48 1.85 -2.11 9.23
C TRP A 48 1.35 -2.96 10.40
N ILE A 49 1.75 -4.23 10.47
CA ILE A 49 1.31 -5.16 11.52
C ILE A 49 1.89 -4.77 12.89
N SER A 50 3.16 -4.36 12.94
CA SER A 50 3.88 -4.13 14.18
C SER A 50 3.70 -2.71 14.75
N VAL A 51 3.56 -1.69 13.89
CA VAL A 51 3.48 -0.28 14.31
C VAL A 51 2.15 0.36 13.96
N GLY A 52 1.62 0.05 12.77
CA GLY A 52 0.34 0.56 12.30
C GLY A 52 0.42 1.24 10.94
N GLU A 53 -0.72 1.72 10.50
CA GLU A 53 -0.95 2.30 9.17
C GLU A 53 -0.10 3.56 8.91
N ASP A 54 0.11 4.40 9.92
CA ASP A 54 0.99 5.57 9.83
C ASP A 54 2.41 5.17 9.39
N ALA A 55 2.95 4.08 9.95
CA ALA A 55 4.29 3.61 9.62
C ALA A 55 4.38 3.05 8.19
N LEU A 56 3.33 2.38 7.72
CA LEU A 56 3.21 1.95 6.34
C LEU A 56 3.24 3.16 5.38
N PHE A 57 2.42 4.18 5.64
CA PHE A 57 2.36 5.34 4.76
C PHE A 57 3.62 6.18 4.78
N GLU A 58 4.32 6.28 5.92
CA GLU A 58 5.64 6.91 5.95
C GLU A 58 6.64 6.23 4.98
N LEU A 59 6.63 4.89 4.89
CA LEU A 59 7.50 4.15 3.97
C LEU A 59 7.09 4.37 2.52
N LEU A 60 5.78 4.35 2.22
CA LEU A 60 5.27 4.58 0.86
C LEU A 60 5.52 6.02 0.39
N ASP A 61 5.36 7.01 1.27
CA ASP A 61 5.64 8.41 0.95
C ASP A 61 7.12 8.66 0.66
N ARG A 62 8.03 7.97 1.36
CA ARG A 62 9.48 8.02 1.05
C ARG A 62 9.75 7.48 -0.36
N GLN A 63 9.08 6.40 -0.76
CA GLN A 63 9.20 5.83 -2.12
C GLN A 63 8.63 6.77 -3.18
N LYS A 64 7.49 7.42 -2.89
CA LYS A 64 6.85 8.40 -3.77
C LYS A 64 7.74 9.62 -4.02
N LYS A 65 8.45 10.10 -2.99
CA LYS A 65 9.43 11.19 -3.10
C LYS A 65 10.66 10.75 -3.90
N GLY A 66 11.25 9.61 -3.59
CA GLY A 66 12.39 9.07 -4.32
C GLY A 66 12.12 8.83 -5.82
N THR A 67 10.88 8.46 -6.16
CA THR A 67 10.45 8.30 -7.57
C THR A 67 10.32 9.63 -8.30
N LYS A 68 9.91 10.70 -7.62
CA LYS A 68 9.81 12.05 -8.20
C LYS A 68 11.20 12.67 -8.42
N ASP A 69 12.14 12.41 -7.53
CA ASP A 69 13.51 12.96 -7.62
C ASP A 69 14.33 12.27 -8.72
N ALA A 70 13.97 11.06 -9.13
CA ALA A 70 14.64 10.32 -10.21
C ALA A 70 14.23 10.75 -11.64
N GLN A 71 13.34 11.73 -11.80
CA GLN A 71 12.82 12.19 -13.10
C GLN A 71 13.42 13.52 -13.58
N PHE A 72 14.54 13.99 -12.99
CA PHE A 72 15.20 15.25 -13.36
C PHE A 72 16.66 15.06 -13.76
#